data_AF-A0A329S6P3-F1
#
_entry.id   AF-A0A329S6P3-F1
#
_cell.length_a   1.000
_cell.length_b   1.000
_cell.length_c   1.000
_cell.angle_alpha   90.00
_cell.angle_beta   90.00
_cell.angle_gamma   90.00
#
_symmetry.space_group_name_H-M   'P 1'
#
loop_
_entity.id
_entity.type
_entity.pdbx_description
1 polymer ?
#
loop_
_entity_poly.entity_id
_entity_poly.type
_entity_poly.pdbx_seq_one_letter_code
_entity_poly.pdbx_strand_id
1 'polypeptide(L)' 'MLKYKEKDWKKVIFSDESSVWLTGAAGRVYVWRKPGEEFKNKCLVPTFKSGKETLMVWGCITYEGVGSSPV' A
#
# COMPACT_ATOMS: atom_id res chain seq x y z
N MET A 1 32.46 3.37 -10.11
CA MET A 1 31.10 3.01 -10.58
C MET A 1 31.01 1.50 -10.61
N LEU A 2 30.14 0.89 -9.81
CA LEU A 2 29.97 -0.56 -9.80
C LEU A 2 29.32 -0.99 -11.12
N LYS A 3 29.94 -1.93 -11.83
CA LYS A 3 29.44 -2.47 -13.09
C LYS A 3 28.82 -3.84 -12.84
N TYR A 4 27.52 -3.86 -12.60
CA TYR A 4 26.75 -5.11 -12.50
C TYR A 4 26.21 -5.50 -13.87
N LYS A 5 26.28 -6.79 -14.19
CA LYS A 5 25.68 -7.37 -15.39
C LYS A 5 24.31 -7.95 -15.03
N GLU A 6 23.47 -8.16 -16.04
CA GLU A 6 22.13 -8.75 -15.85
C GLU A 6 22.18 -10.06 -15.04
N LYS A 7 23.18 -10.91 -15.30
CA LYS A 7 23.39 -12.18 -14.59
C LYS A 7 23.64 -12.03 -13.09
N ASP A 8 24.16 -10.88 -12.65
CA ASP A 8 24.43 -10.62 -11.24
C ASP A 8 23.11 -10.33 -10.51
N TRP A 9 22.19 -9.60 -11.16
CA TRP A 9 20.85 -9.31 -10.64
C TRP A 9 19.95 -10.53 -10.56
N LYS A 10 20.13 -11.52 -11.46
CA LYS A 10 19.36 -12.78 -11.40
C LYS A 10 19.60 -13.61 -10.13
N LYS A 11 20.69 -13.32 -9.41
CA LYS A 11 21.04 -13.99 -8.13
C LYS A 11 20.56 -13.21 -6.90
N VAL A 12 19.99 -12.02 -7.09
CA VAL A 12 19.54 -11.17 -6.00
C VAL A 12 18.14 -11.56 -5.59
N ILE A 13 17.94 -11.68 -4.28
CA ILE A 13 16.62 -11.78 -3.65
C ILE A 13 16.32 -10.40 -3.07
N PHE A 14 15.24 -9.77 -3.55
CA PHE A 14 14.74 -8.53 -2.98
C PHE A 14 13.70 -8.86 -1.93
N SER A 15 13.78 -8.23 -0.76
CA SER A 15 12.78 -8.39 0.31
C SER A 15 12.39 -7.03 0.84
N ASP A 16 11.14 -6.87 1.23
CA ASP A 16 10.64 -5.64 1.84
C ASP A 16 9.40 -5.91 2.70
N GLU A 17 9.01 -4.89 3.45
CA GLU A 17 7.83 -4.86 4.30
C GLU A 17 6.81 -3.88 3.71
N SER A 18 5.57 -4.32 3.58
CA SER A 18 4.49 -3.48 3.06
C SER A 18 3.27 -3.50 3.98
N SER A 19 2.64 -2.35 4.15
CA SER A 19 1.38 -2.22 4.88
C SER A 19 0.20 -2.28 3.90
N VAL A 20 -0.68 -3.27 4.06
CA VAL A 20 -1.94 -3.37 3.33
C VAL A 20 -3.07 -2.88 4.23
N TRP A 21 -3.96 -2.05 3.68
CA TRP A 21 -5.11 -1.52 4.40
C TRP A 21 -6.23 -2.57 4.46
N LEU A 22 -6.66 -2.93 5.66
CA LEU A 22 -7.74 -3.90 5.89
C LEU A 22 -9.11 -3.21 5.91
N THR A 23 -9.17 -1.96 6.37
CA THR A 23 -10.42 -1.20 6.53
C THR A 23 -10.32 0.23 6.01
N GLY A 24 -11.45 0.73 5.50
CA GLY A 24 -11.55 2.05 4.87
C GLY A 24 -11.20 2.06 3.38
N ALA A 25 -11.65 3.10 2.67
CA ALA A 25 -11.22 3.32 1.29
C ALA A 25 -9.75 3.79 1.30
N ALA A 26 -8.85 2.93 0.82
CA ALA A 26 -7.47 3.34 0.55
C ALA A 26 -7.49 4.34 -0.63
N GLY A 27 -7.47 5.64 -0.33
CA GLY A 27 -7.37 6.68 -1.35
C GLY A 27 -8.30 7.88 -1.16
N ARG A 28 -8.50 8.64 -2.24
CA ARG A 28 -9.38 9.81 -2.23
C ARG A 28 -10.84 9.38 -2.29
N VAL A 29 -11.63 9.89 -1.35
CA VAL A 29 -13.09 9.80 -1.41
C VAL A 29 -13.62 10.99 -2.20
N TYR A 30 -14.46 10.71 -3.20
CA TYR A 30 -15.14 11.73 -3.97
C TYR A 30 -16.55 11.95 -3.43
N VAL A 31 -16.96 13.20 -3.30
CA VAL A 31 -18.28 13.59 -2.82
C VAL A 31 -18.86 14.67 -3.73
N TRP A 32 -20.13 14.54 -4.09
CA TRP A 32 -20.87 15.53 -4.87
C TRP A 32 -21.63 16.44 -3.90
N ARG A 33 -21.48 17.76 -4.06
CA ARG A 33 -22.14 18.76 -3.19
C ARG A 33 -22.38 20.09 -3.89
N LYS A 34 -23.38 20.84 -3.43
CA LYS A 34 -23.61 22.25 -3.84
C LYS A 34 -22.76 23.22 -3.00
N PRO A 35 -22.57 24.48 -3.44
CA PRO A 35 -21.96 25.52 -2.61
C PRO A 35 -22.71 25.67 -1.27
N GLY A 36 -22.00 25.75 -0.15
CA GLY A 36 -22.59 25.85 1.19
C GLY A 36 -22.91 24.51 1.86
N GLU A 37 -22.71 23.37 1.19
CA GLU A 37 -22.92 22.04 1.78
C GLU A 37 -21.64 21.43 2.38
N GLU A 38 -20.57 22.22 2.54
CA GLU A 38 -19.23 21.71 2.78
C GLU A 38 -19.10 20.92 4.08
N PHE A 39 -19.85 21.33 5.09
CA PHE A 39 -19.83 20.78 6.44
C PHE A 39 -21.03 19.88 6.75
N LYS A 40 -21.85 19.53 5.75
CA LYS A 40 -22.91 18.53 5.96
C LYS A 40 -22.25 17.17 6.16
N ASN A 41 -22.71 16.39 7.15
CA ASN A 41 -22.15 15.07 7.44
C ASN A 41 -22.09 14.13 6.22
N LYS A 42 -23.05 14.22 5.31
CA LYS A 42 -23.06 13.47 4.02
C LYS A 42 -21.92 13.83 3.06
N CYS A 43 -21.28 14.98 3.26
CA CYS A 43 -20.18 15.52 2.45
C CYS A 43 -18.83 15.47 3.19
N LEU A 44 -18.81 14.87 4.39
CA LEU A 44 -17.63 14.72 5.22
C LEU A 44 -17.22 13.25 5.28
N VAL A 45 -15.90 13.01 5.27
CA VAL A 45 -15.34 11.69 5.52
C VAL A 45 -14.83 11.66 6.95
N PRO A 46 -15.31 10.75 7.80
CA PRO A 46 -14.80 10.62 9.15
C PRO A 46 -13.29 10.32 9.13
N THR A 47 -12.49 11.23 9.70
CA THR A 47 -11.07 10.98 9.95
C THR A 47 -10.90 10.43 11.36
N PHE A 48 -10.95 9.10 11.51
CA PHE A 48 -10.55 8.48 12.77
C PHE A 48 -9.02 8.52 12.89
N LYS A 49 -8.51 9.04 14.02
CA LYS A 49 -7.07 9.05 14.33
C LYS A 49 -6.48 7.64 14.52
N SER A 50 -7.29 6.60 14.75
CA SER A 50 -6.80 5.23 14.96
C SER A 50 -7.63 4.11 14.30
N GLY A 51 -8.59 4.42 13.43
CA GLY A 51 -9.46 3.42 12.80
C GLY A 51 -8.84 2.70 11.60
N LYS A 52 -7.51 2.82 11.43
CA LYS A 52 -6.78 2.28 10.29
C LYS A 52 -6.25 0.91 10.69
N GLU A 53 -6.98 -0.13 10.31
CA GLU A 53 -6.47 -1.49 10.44
C GLU A 53 -5.58 -1.75 9.24
N THR A 54 -4.30 -2.01 9.50
CA THR A 54 -3.33 -2.34 8.46
C THR A 54 -2.68 -3.67 8.79
N LEU A 55 -2.55 -4.53 7.79
CA LEU A 55 -1.78 -5.76 7.86
C LEU A 55 -0.38 -5.47 7.34
N MET A 56 0.61 -5.64 8.20
CA MET A 56 2.01 -5.65 7.77
C MET A 56 2.31 -7.02 7.17
N VAL A 57 2.76 -7.02 5.92
CA VAL A 57 3.24 -8.21 5.23
C VAL A 57 4.72 -8.07 4.92
N TRP A 58 5.46 -9.15 5.12
CA TRP A 58 6.82 -9.28 4.63
C TRP A 58 6.81 -10.22 3.43
N GLY A 59 7.57 -9.88 2.40
CA GLY A 59 7.70 -10.72 1.21
C GLY A 59 9.03 -10.53 0.52
N CYS A 60 9.32 -11.45 -0.41
CA CYS A 60 10.48 -11.37 -1.25
C CYS A 60 10.17 -11.71 -2.72
N ILE A 61 10.96 -11.17 -3.63
CA ILE A 61 10.88 -11.43 -5.06
C ILE A 61 12.28 -11.69 -5.62
N THR A 62 12.34 -12.61 -6.57
CA THR A 62 13.55 -13.00 -7.29
C THR A 62 13.31 -12.84 -8.78
N TYR A 63 14.37 -13.01 -9.59
CA TYR A 63 14.22 -13.03 -11.05
C TYR A 63 13.26 -14.13 -11.55
N GLU A 64 13.18 -15.26 -10.85
CA GLU A 64 12.33 -16.39 -11.21
C GLU A 64 10.86 -16.22 -10.74
N GLY A 65 10.58 -15.18 -9.95
CA GLY A 65 9.24 -14.87 -9.47
C GLY A 65 9.16 -14.56 -7.98
N VAL A 66 7.93 -14.52 -7.47
CA VAL A 66 7.62 -14.22 -6.06
C VAL A 66 8.08 -15.36 -5.17
N GLY A 67 8.87 -15.03 -4.15
CA GLY A 67 9.24 -15.98 -3.12
C GLY A 67 8.04 -16.28 -2.23
N SER A 68 7.78 -17.55 -1.98
CA SER A 68 6.73 -17.98 -1.05
C SER A 68 7.10 -17.53 0.37
N SER A 69 6.24 -16.69 0.95
CA SER A 69 6.27 -16.39 2.38
C SER A 69 5.82 -17.65 3.15
N PRO A 70 6.55 -18.11 4.18
CA PRO A 70 6.12 -19.20 5.04
C PRO A 70 5.07 -18.64 6.01
N VAL A 71 3.85 -18.45 5.52
CA VAL A 71 2.66 -18.34 6.38
C VAL A 71 1.99 -19.70 6.50
#